data_AF-A0A1B9YFM9-F1
#
_entry.id   AF-A0A1B9YFM9-F1
#
_cell.length_a   1.000
_cell.length_b   1.000
_cell.length_c   1.000
_cell.angle_alpha   90.00
_cell.angle_beta   90.00
_cell.angle_gamma   90.00
#
_symmetry.space_group_name_H-M   'P 1'
#
loop_
_entity.id
_entity.type
_entity.pdbx_description
1 polymer ?
#
loop_
_entity_poly.entity_id
_entity_poly.type
_entity_poly.pdbx_seq_one_letter_code
_entity_poly.pdbx_strand_id
1 'polypeptide(L)'
;MALVLNYSSASSNLPAFLNNWIDNFEYRGTGGFNAVRNVSDQWYAGTRIVGGVDNDKSSVIVNGTDFSYTPGVVDGTVSTLTLGSNLAYVSSTDQWVQDEGLSVDFSGATLTPAFDAAITDLSQNGGLDALYGYFAEQGTIQNGTVGNDVMLSFAGNDTLTGNLGDDTFTFADGWADDVIADFGTDTGNDDVIDLQAVTGISSYADLFLNHSNWWDNTGVLTITDGTNTLQLDGYVGTDIANLILCGNILV
;
A
#
# COMPACT_ATOMS: atom_id res chain seq x y z
N MET A 1 -2.07 -4.98 14.43
CA MET A 1 -3.34 -4.58 13.80
C MET A 1 -2.94 -3.99 12.46
N ALA A 2 -3.56 -4.42 11.38
CA ALA A 2 -3.13 -4.03 10.03
C ALA A 2 -3.29 -2.51 9.81
N LEU A 3 -2.45 -1.96 8.95
CA LEU A 3 -2.50 -0.57 8.49
C LEU A 3 -3.53 -0.44 7.37
N VAL A 4 -4.35 0.62 7.35
CA VAL A 4 -5.32 0.79 6.26
C VAL A 4 -4.75 1.71 5.20
N LEU A 5 -4.52 1.21 4.00
CA LEU A 5 -4.09 1.96 2.84
C LEU A 5 -5.33 2.36 2.04
N ASN A 6 -5.53 3.66 1.87
CA ASN A 6 -6.63 4.20 1.08
C ASN A 6 -6.07 4.87 -0.17
N TYR A 7 -6.49 4.36 -1.32
CA TYR A 7 -6.01 4.85 -2.60
C TYR A 7 -6.76 6.11 -3.00
N SER A 8 -6.14 6.86 -3.89
CA SER A 8 -6.75 7.99 -4.59
C SER A 8 -6.58 7.80 -6.09
N SER A 9 -7.15 8.70 -6.89
CA SER A 9 -6.91 8.70 -8.34
C SER A 9 -5.42 8.82 -8.72
N ALA A 10 -4.58 9.36 -7.83
CA ALA A 10 -3.14 9.46 -8.08
C ALA A 10 -2.39 8.15 -7.76
N SER A 11 -2.92 7.34 -6.83
CA SER A 11 -2.33 6.07 -6.41
C SER A 11 -3.08 4.84 -6.93
N SER A 12 -4.03 5.03 -7.87
CA SER A 12 -4.80 3.93 -8.47
C SER A 12 -3.88 2.89 -9.11
N ASN A 13 -2.81 3.32 -9.78
CA ASN A 13 -1.69 2.44 -10.10
C ASN A 13 -0.61 2.58 -9.02
N LEU A 14 -0.70 1.76 -7.97
CA LEU A 14 0.15 1.88 -6.80
C LEU A 14 1.65 1.69 -7.14
N PRO A 15 2.08 0.65 -7.88
CA PRO A 15 3.48 0.50 -8.26
C PRO A 15 4.03 1.71 -9.03
N ALA A 16 3.26 2.26 -9.98
CA ALA A 16 3.70 3.44 -10.73
C ALA A 16 3.77 4.69 -9.85
N PHE A 17 2.79 4.89 -8.96
CA PHE A 17 2.77 5.99 -8.00
C PHE A 17 3.98 5.93 -7.06
N LEU A 18 4.28 4.78 -6.47
CA LEU A 18 5.40 4.64 -5.53
C LEU A 18 6.76 4.85 -6.20
N ASN A 19 6.95 4.32 -7.42
CA ASN A 19 8.16 4.58 -8.21
C ASN A 19 8.31 6.07 -8.55
N ASN A 20 7.22 6.71 -9.00
CA ASN A 20 7.22 8.15 -9.27
C ASN A 20 7.51 8.97 -8.01
N TRP A 21 6.98 8.56 -6.86
CA TRP A 21 7.22 9.22 -5.59
C TRP A 21 8.70 9.16 -5.23
N ILE A 22 9.35 8.00 -5.35
CA ILE A 22 10.80 7.84 -5.11
C ILE A 22 11.61 8.73 -6.06
N ASP A 23 11.31 8.67 -7.36
CA ASP A 23 12.05 9.40 -8.40
C ASP A 23 11.98 10.93 -8.22
N ASN A 24 10.88 11.44 -7.65
CA ASN A 24 10.66 12.87 -7.44
C ASN A 24 10.91 13.34 -6.00
N PHE A 25 11.38 12.47 -5.11
CA PHE A 25 11.75 12.85 -3.75
C PHE A 25 13.17 13.42 -3.71
N GLU A 26 13.30 14.74 -3.68
CA GLU A 26 14.60 15.44 -3.66
C GLU A 26 15.07 15.86 -2.26
N TYR A 27 14.16 15.90 -1.29
CA TYR A 27 14.48 16.34 0.06
C TYR A 27 15.41 15.35 0.77
N ARG A 28 16.44 15.84 1.46
CA ARG A 28 17.38 15.01 2.24
C ARG A 28 17.60 15.66 3.61
N GLY A 29 16.84 15.21 4.60
CA GLY A 29 16.87 15.78 5.96
C GLY A 29 16.00 15.01 6.94
N THR A 30 15.83 15.54 8.15
CA THR A 30 15.08 14.87 9.24
C THR A 30 13.59 15.24 9.29
N GLY A 31 13.11 15.96 8.28
CA GLY A 31 11.79 16.58 8.28
C GLY A 31 11.67 17.74 9.27
N GLY A 32 10.45 18.21 9.46
CA GLY A 32 10.10 19.27 10.39
C GLY A 32 8.72 19.06 10.98
N PHE A 33 8.42 19.81 12.03
CA PHE A 33 7.07 19.89 12.59
C PHE A 33 6.41 21.21 12.24
N ASN A 34 5.09 21.27 12.29
CA ASN A 34 4.35 22.53 12.32
C ASN A 34 4.85 23.44 13.45
N ALA A 35 4.67 24.75 13.31
CA ALA A 35 5.34 25.72 14.17
C ALA A 35 4.81 25.68 15.62
N VAL A 36 3.52 25.40 15.79
CA VAL A 36 2.80 25.34 17.05
C VAL A 36 2.46 23.90 17.37
N ARG A 37 3.32 23.28 18.18
CA ARG A 37 3.05 21.95 18.72
C ARG A 37 1.92 21.99 19.74
N ASN A 38 0.95 21.12 19.58
CA ASN A 38 -0.25 21.04 20.40
C ASN A 38 -0.76 19.59 20.46
N VAL A 39 -2.05 19.39 20.72
CA VAL A 39 -2.63 18.04 20.78
C VAL A 39 -2.65 17.35 19.41
N SER A 40 -2.67 18.07 18.31
CA SER A 40 -2.56 17.54 16.94
C SER A 40 -1.28 18.04 16.30
N ASP A 41 -0.25 17.18 16.31
CA ASP A 41 1.08 17.49 15.81
C ASP A 41 1.26 16.90 14.41
N GLN A 42 1.92 17.68 13.55
CA GLN A 42 2.16 17.30 12.18
C GLN A 42 3.66 17.34 11.89
N TRP A 43 4.20 16.19 11.49
CA TRP A 43 5.53 16.09 10.92
C TRP A 43 5.44 16.04 9.40
N TYR A 44 6.44 16.60 8.72
CA TYR A 44 6.51 16.60 7.26
C TYR A 44 7.95 16.45 6.78
N ALA A 45 8.11 15.90 5.57
CA ALA A 45 9.36 15.94 4.82
C ALA A 45 9.07 16.10 3.32
N GLY A 46 9.86 16.92 2.63
CA GLY A 46 9.66 17.18 1.20
C GLY A 46 10.14 18.57 0.77
N THR A 47 10.19 18.78 -0.54
CA THR A 47 10.57 20.07 -1.12
C THR A 47 9.37 20.99 -1.20
N ARG A 48 9.39 22.07 -0.39
CA ARG A 48 8.28 23.03 -0.33
C ARG A 48 8.14 23.84 -1.62
N ILE A 49 6.90 24.09 -2.05
CA ILE A 49 6.59 25.05 -3.11
C ILE A 49 7.00 26.48 -2.73
N VAL A 50 7.49 27.24 -3.71
CA VAL A 50 7.87 28.64 -3.53
C VAL A 50 7.12 29.49 -4.55
N GLY A 51 6.45 30.54 -4.07
CA GLY A 51 5.69 31.45 -4.94
C GLY A 51 4.32 30.92 -5.38
N GLY A 52 3.81 29.85 -4.76
CA GLY A 52 2.49 29.28 -5.06
C GLY A 52 2.41 28.55 -6.41
N VAL A 53 3.55 28.06 -6.88
CA VAL A 53 3.66 27.26 -8.10
C VAL A 53 4.06 25.85 -7.70
N ASP A 54 3.30 24.89 -8.21
CA ASP A 54 3.55 23.46 -8.04
C ASP A 54 4.93 23.10 -8.60
N ASN A 55 5.64 22.26 -7.87
CA ASN A 55 7.00 21.83 -8.19
C ASN A 55 7.07 20.35 -8.57
N ASP A 56 5.94 19.65 -8.48
CA ASP A 56 5.74 18.22 -8.69
C ASP A 56 6.72 17.35 -7.88
N LYS A 57 7.21 17.88 -6.76
CA LYS A 57 8.15 17.17 -5.88
C LYS A 57 7.40 16.42 -4.81
N SER A 58 7.84 15.18 -4.60
CA SER A 58 7.29 14.28 -3.61
C SER A 58 7.46 14.82 -2.20
N SER A 59 6.48 14.52 -1.37
CA SER A 59 6.45 14.85 0.05
C SER A 59 5.71 13.78 0.85
N VAL A 60 5.94 13.82 2.15
CA VAL A 60 5.23 13.03 3.13
C VAL A 60 4.77 13.93 4.27
N ILE A 61 3.56 13.69 4.74
CA ILE A 61 2.98 14.31 5.93
C ILE A 61 2.53 13.22 6.87
N VAL A 62 2.86 13.35 8.15
CA VAL A 62 2.43 12.46 9.23
C VAL A 62 1.66 13.31 10.24
N ASN A 63 0.41 12.93 10.51
CA ASN A 63 -0.43 13.55 11.52
C ASN A 63 -0.55 12.60 12.71
N GLY A 64 -0.60 13.17 13.91
CA GLY A 64 -0.74 12.38 15.13
C GLY A 64 -1.22 13.19 16.32
N THR A 65 -1.52 12.50 17.42
CA THR A 65 -1.88 13.14 18.70
C THR A 65 -0.69 13.11 19.65
N ASP A 66 -0.27 14.30 20.12
CA ASP A 66 0.96 14.51 20.91
C ASP A 66 2.19 13.86 20.25
N PHE A 67 2.20 13.85 18.91
CA PHE A 67 3.18 13.13 18.14
C PHE A 67 4.50 13.88 18.14
N SER A 68 5.55 13.22 18.62
CA SER A 68 6.90 13.73 18.52
C SER A 68 7.83 12.69 17.93
N TYR A 69 8.80 13.18 17.16
CA TYR A 69 9.74 12.36 16.45
C TYR A 69 11.12 12.97 16.52
N THR A 70 12.07 12.18 16.98
CA THR A 70 13.51 12.35 16.79
C THR A 70 14.02 10.99 16.37
N PRO A 71 14.87 10.85 15.33
CA PRO A 71 15.33 9.54 14.90
C PRO A 71 15.79 8.66 16.08
N GLY A 72 15.15 7.49 16.23
CA GLY A 72 15.30 6.54 17.34
C GLY A 72 14.32 6.72 18.52
N VAL A 73 13.50 7.77 18.52
CA VAL A 73 12.54 8.11 19.59
C VAL A 73 11.25 8.65 18.97
N VAL A 74 10.19 7.86 19.09
CA VAL A 74 8.83 8.22 18.72
C VAL A 74 7.99 8.29 20.01
N ASP A 75 7.25 9.39 20.20
CA ASP A 75 6.31 9.55 21.31
C ASP A 75 4.94 9.99 20.80
N GLY A 76 3.90 9.75 21.59
CA GLY A 76 2.51 9.99 21.23
C GLY A 76 1.94 8.92 20.28
N THR A 77 0.99 9.33 19.45
CA THR A 77 0.30 8.44 18.50
C THR A 77 0.30 9.02 17.10
N VAL A 78 0.36 8.17 16.09
CA VAL A 78 0.19 8.55 14.69
C VAL A 78 -1.22 8.17 14.25
N SER A 79 -1.92 9.11 13.63
CA SER A 79 -3.23 8.84 13.01
C SER A 79 -3.06 8.49 11.54
N THR A 80 -2.27 9.26 10.80
CA THR A 80 -2.13 9.09 9.35
C THR A 80 -0.72 9.40 8.88
N LEU A 81 -0.24 8.65 7.88
CA LEU A 81 0.87 9.04 7.02
C LEU A 81 0.34 9.19 5.61
N THR A 82 0.72 10.25 4.91
CA THR A 82 0.26 10.49 3.54
C THR A 82 1.46 10.77 2.65
N LEU A 83 1.63 9.95 1.61
CA LEU A 83 2.57 10.19 0.51
C LEU A 83 1.85 11.07 -0.52
N GLY A 84 2.51 12.14 -0.96
CA GLY A 84 1.94 13.11 -1.88
C GLY A 84 3.00 13.94 -2.58
N SER A 85 2.60 15.11 -3.06
CA SER A 85 3.50 16.06 -3.75
C SER A 85 3.12 17.51 -3.49
N ASN A 86 3.92 18.47 -3.97
CA ASN A 86 3.59 19.90 -3.92
C ASN A 86 3.40 20.44 -2.48
N LEU A 87 4.33 20.07 -1.59
CA LEU A 87 4.29 20.47 -0.19
C LEU A 87 4.18 22.00 0.01
N ALA A 88 3.15 22.44 0.71
CA ALA A 88 2.89 23.86 0.98
C ALA A 88 2.59 24.09 2.46
N TYR A 89 2.91 25.31 2.94
CA TYR A 89 2.61 25.73 4.30
C TYR A 89 1.48 26.75 4.33
N VAL A 90 0.46 26.51 5.14
CA VAL A 90 -0.74 27.32 5.32
C VAL A 90 -0.66 28.06 6.65
N SER A 91 -0.21 29.32 6.60
CA SER A 91 0.04 30.12 7.81
C SER A 91 -1.20 30.41 8.66
N SER A 92 -2.41 30.40 8.09
CA SER A 92 -3.65 30.67 8.83
C SER A 92 -4.04 29.54 9.78
N THR A 93 -3.62 28.32 9.49
CA THR A 93 -3.91 27.11 10.29
C THR A 93 -2.67 26.50 10.91
N ASP A 94 -1.48 27.01 10.58
CA ASP A 94 -0.20 26.40 10.94
C ASP A 94 -0.12 24.93 10.53
N GLN A 95 -0.52 24.65 9.29
CA GLN A 95 -0.53 23.30 8.75
C GLN A 95 0.25 23.24 7.44
N TRP A 96 0.84 22.08 7.22
CA TRP A 96 1.36 21.65 5.94
C TRP A 96 0.27 20.89 5.19
N VAL A 97 0.20 21.17 3.91
CA VAL A 97 -0.70 20.53 2.94
C VAL A 97 0.13 20.07 1.75
N GLN A 98 -0.40 19.10 1.02
CA GLN A 98 0.20 18.55 -0.18
C GLN A 98 -0.93 18.05 -1.08
N ASP A 99 -0.63 17.81 -2.35
CA ASP A 99 -1.51 17.02 -3.20
C ASP A 99 -1.45 15.58 -2.72
N GLU A 100 -2.59 15.08 -2.24
CA GLU A 100 -2.68 13.75 -1.63
C GLU A 100 -2.55 12.64 -2.68
N GLY A 101 -1.70 11.67 -2.40
CA GLY A 101 -1.47 10.51 -3.25
C GLY A 101 -1.96 9.22 -2.61
N LEU A 102 -1.21 8.70 -1.64
CA LEU A 102 -1.57 7.51 -0.87
C LEU A 102 -1.71 7.89 0.61
N SER A 103 -2.83 7.52 1.23
CA SER A 103 -3.03 7.71 2.66
C SER A 103 -2.95 6.37 3.38
N VAL A 104 -2.25 6.36 4.51
CA VAL A 104 -2.05 5.21 5.39
C VAL A 104 -2.61 5.59 6.76
N ASP A 105 -3.64 4.88 7.21
CA ASP A 105 -4.24 5.02 8.53
C ASP A 105 -3.51 4.10 9.53
N PHE A 106 -3.07 4.72 10.62
CA PHE A 106 -2.34 4.09 11.72
C PHE A 106 -3.22 3.84 12.94
N SER A 107 -4.52 4.14 12.89
CA SER A 107 -5.45 3.99 14.01
C SER A 107 -5.50 2.53 14.48
N GLY A 108 -4.72 2.24 15.52
CA GLY A 108 -4.57 0.91 16.10
C GLY A 108 -3.27 0.16 15.73
N ALA A 109 -2.44 0.71 14.85
CA ALA A 109 -1.11 0.19 14.55
C ALA A 109 -0.12 0.50 15.68
N THR A 110 0.86 -0.39 15.89
CA THR A 110 1.89 -0.17 16.92
C THR A 110 3.07 0.56 16.30
N LEU A 111 3.55 1.64 16.94
CA LEU A 111 4.76 2.34 16.51
C LEU A 111 5.99 1.55 16.96
N THR A 112 6.53 0.75 16.04
CA THR A 112 7.68 -0.13 16.27
C THR A 112 8.98 0.54 15.79
N PRO A 113 10.17 -0.05 16.06
CA PRO A 113 11.40 0.42 15.44
C PRO A 113 11.38 0.44 13.91
N ALA A 114 10.54 -0.38 13.26
CA ALA A 114 10.37 -0.33 11.81
C ALA A 114 9.62 0.94 11.36
N PHE A 115 8.69 1.48 12.16
CA PHE A 115 8.10 2.79 11.89
C PHE A 115 9.16 3.91 11.97
N ASP A 116 10.02 3.89 12.98
CA ASP A 116 11.14 4.84 13.09
C ASP A 116 12.10 4.76 11.88
N ALA A 117 12.41 3.53 11.45
CA ALA A 117 13.19 3.30 10.24
C ALA A 117 12.48 3.82 8.99
N ALA A 118 11.16 3.63 8.88
CA ALA A 118 10.35 4.13 7.76
C ALA A 118 10.41 5.65 7.66
N ILE A 119 10.16 6.37 8.76
CA ILE A 119 10.24 7.85 8.78
C ILE A 119 11.64 8.33 8.42
N THR A 120 12.69 7.67 8.93
CA THR A 120 14.08 7.97 8.59
C THR A 120 14.36 7.79 7.10
N ASP A 121 13.96 6.65 6.52
CA ASP A 121 14.23 6.32 5.13
C ASP A 121 13.48 7.26 4.17
N LEU A 122 12.20 7.51 4.46
CA LEU A 122 11.36 8.46 3.74
C LEU A 122 12.01 9.84 3.68
N SER A 123 12.48 10.37 4.82
CA SER A 123 12.95 11.76 4.90
C SER A 123 14.42 11.95 4.47
N GLN A 124 15.28 10.99 4.79
CA GLN A 124 16.73 11.14 4.60
C GLN A 124 17.22 10.52 3.30
N ASN A 125 16.58 9.46 2.81
CA ASN A 125 17.00 8.76 1.61
C ASN A 125 16.01 8.94 0.45
N GLY A 126 14.74 9.24 0.76
CA GLY A 126 13.65 9.16 -0.21
C GLY A 126 13.32 7.72 -0.59
N GLY A 127 13.60 6.77 0.31
CA GLY A 127 13.34 5.35 0.11
C GLY A 127 11.99 4.92 0.68
N LEU A 128 11.50 3.79 0.19
CA LEU A 128 10.29 3.12 0.68
C LEU A 128 10.55 1.75 1.29
N ASP A 129 11.79 1.25 1.24
CA ASP A 129 12.14 -0.10 1.68
C ASP A 129 11.79 -0.31 3.16
N ALA A 130 12.09 0.69 4.00
CA ALA A 130 11.75 0.62 5.43
C ALA A 130 10.24 0.75 5.68
N LEU A 131 9.50 1.48 4.83
CA LEU A 131 8.04 1.55 4.91
C LEU A 131 7.40 0.21 4.52
N TYR A 132 7.91 -0.45 3.48
CA TYR A 132 7.48 -1.81 3.11
C TYR A 132 7.81 -2.83 4.20
N GLY A 133 8.95 -2.68 4.86
CA GLY A 133 9.29 -3.50 6.04
C GLY A 133 8.30 -3.31 7.19
N TYR A 134 7.80 -2.09 7.38
CA TYR A 134 6.78 -1.81 8.39
C TYR A 134 5.39 -2.36 7.98
N PHE A 135 5.03 -2.27 6.69
CA PHE A 135 3.85 -2.95 6.15
C PHE A 135 3.92 -4.46 6.37
N ALA A 136 5.09 -5.06 6.15
CA ALA A 136 5.32 -6.48 6.42
C ALA A 136 5.19 -6.89 7.88
N GLU A 137 5.57 -6.00 8.81
CA GLU A 137 5.39 -6.28 10.23
C GLU A 137 3.92 -6.21 10.66
N GLN A 138 3.15 -5.27 10.12
CA GLN A 138 1.78 -5.02 10.57
C GLN A 138 0.70 -5.78 9.76
N GLY A 139 0.97 -6.10 8.49
CA GLY A 139 -0.03 -6.37 7.47
C GLY A 139 -0.76 -5.10 7.02
N THR A 140 -1.43 -5.17 5.88
CA THR A 140 -2.20 -4.07 5.30
C THR A 140 -3.64 -4.44 5.00
N ILE A 141 -4.53 -3.46 5.08
CA ILE A 141 -5.88 -3.49 4.50
C ILE A 141 -5.87 -2.44 3.41
N GLN A 142 -5.89 -2.86 2.16
CA GLN A 142 -5.79 -1.97 1.00
C GLN A 142 -7.16 -1.78 0.37
N ASN A 143 -7.59 -0.53 0.28
CA ASN A 143 -8.82 -0.14 -0.37
C ASN A 143 -8.48 0.65 -1.64
N GLY A 144 -8.81 0.06 -2.78
CA GLY A 144 -8.80 0.71 -4.09
C GLY A 144 -9.80 1.86 -4.19
N THR A 145 -9.92 2.39 -5.39
CA THR A 145 -10.82 3.46 -5.78
C THR A 145 -12.10 2.90 -6.39
N VAL A 146 -12.82 3.69 -7.18
CA VAL A 146 -14.03 3.22 -7.90
C VAL A 146 -13.77 3.01 -9.40
N GLY A 147 -12.52 3.06 -9.81
CA GLY A 147 -12.10 2.76 -11.16
C GLY A 147 -10.84 1.91 -11.13
N ASN A 148 -10.43 1.45 -12.30
CA ASN A 148 -9.39 0.44 -12.45
C ASN A 148 -8.09 0.78 -11.71
N ASP A 149 -7.76 -0.07 -10.75
CA ASP A 149 -6.58 0.02 -9.90
C ASP A 149 -5.56 -1.09 -10.23
N VAL A 150 -4.29 -0.80 -9.96
CA VAL A 150 -3.21 -1.78 -9.93
C VAL A 150 -2.67 -1.77 -8.50
N MET A 151 -3.05 -2.80 -7.75
CA MET A 151 -2.72 -2.97 -6.35
C MET A 151 -1.46 -3.82 -6.19
N LEU A 152 -0.74 -3.63 -5.09
CA LEU A 152 0.49 -4.35 -4.78
C LEU A 152 0.33 -5.03 -3.42
N SER A 153 0.35 -6.36 -3.39
CA SER A 153 0.54 -7.09 -2.14
C SER A 153 1.95 -6.83 -1.60
N PHE A 154 2.05 -6.58 -0.31
CA PHE A 154 3.32 -6.46 0.39
C PHE A 154 3.65 -7.80 1.06
N ALA A 155 4.86 -7.93 1.59
CA ALA A 155 5.07 -8.96 2.59
C ALA A 155 4.15 -8.69 3.79
N GLY A 156 3.86 -9.71 4.61
CA GLY A 156 2.89 -9.62 5.70
C GLY A 156 1.51 -10.14 5.29
N ASN A 157 0.56 -10.18 6.23
CA ASN A 157 -0.79 -10.67 5.96
C ASN A 157 -1.67 -9.51 5.50
N ASP A 158 -2.02 -9.50 4.23
CA ASP A 158 -2.74 -8.41 3.59
C ASP A 158 -4.19 -8.76 3.27
N THR A 159 -5.06 -7.76 3.26
CA THR A 159 -6.42 -7.84 2.73
C THR A 159 -6.59 -6.78 1.66
N LEU A 160 -6.88 -7.18 0.44
CA LEU A 160 -7.03 -6.28 -0.70
C LEU A 160 -8.49 -6.21 -1.13
N THR A 161 -8.97 -5.00 -1.41
CA THR A 161 -10.32 -4.71 -1.90
C THR A 161 -10.20 -3.70 -3.04
N GLY A 162 -10.51 -4.12 -4.27
CA GLY A 162 -10.43 -3.26 -5.46
C GLY A 162 -11.57 -2.24 -5.52
N ASN A 163 -12.75 -2.65 -5.05
CA ASN A 163 -14.07 -2.04 -5.15
C ASN A 163 -14.71 -2.15 -6.53
N LEU A 164 -14.68 -1.09 -7.34
CA LEU A 164 -15.32 -1.06 -8.65
C LEU A 164 -14.27 -0.80 -9.72
N GLY A 165 -14.45 -1.42 -10.87
CA GLY A 165 -13.53 -1.27 -11.99
C GLY A 165 -12.83 -2.59 -12.26
N ASP A 166 -12.10 -2.64 -13.38
CA ASP A 166 -11.31 -3.83 -13.69
C ASP A 166 -9.94 -3.68 -13.01
N ASP A 167 -9.77 -4.36 -11.87
CA ASP A 167 -8.63 -4.18 -10.98
C ASP A 167 -7.56 -5.27 -11.19
N THR A 168 -6.30 -4.92 -10.96
CA THR A 168 -5.17 -5.85 -11.02
C THR A 168 -4.51 -5.99 -9.66
N PHE A 169 -4.51 -7.20 -9.10
CA PHE A 169 -3.86 -7.54 -7.84
C PHE A 169 -2.49 -8.17 -8.13
N THR A 170 -1.42 -7.40 -7.95
CA THR A 170 -0.05 -7.84 -8.26
C THR A 170 0.63 -8.44 -7.04
N PHE A 171 1.19 -9.64 -7.20
CA PHE A 171 1.97 -10.35 -6.19
C PHE A 171 3.40 -10.60 -6.66
N ALA A 172 4.33 -10.56 -5.71
CA ALA A 172 5.72 -10.95 -5.88
C ALA A 172 6.11 -11.87 -4.72
N ASP A 173 7.17 -12.68 -4.88
CA ASP A 173 7.59 -13.67 -3.88
C ASP A 173 7.52 -13.19 -2.41
N GLY A 174 6.92 -13.99 -1.54
CA GLY A 174 6.88 -13.74 -0.11
C GLY A 174 5.66 -12.95 0.40
N TRP A 175 4.55 -12.95 -0.35
CA TRP A 175 3.23 -12.61 0.21
C TRP A 175 2.88 -13.61 1.31
N ALA A 176 2.42 -13.20 2.49
CA ALA A 176 2.25 -14.15 3.60
C ALA A 176 0.91 -14.88 3.52
N ASP A 177 -0.04 -14.59 4.40
CA ASP A 177 -1.41 -15.09 4.33
C ASP A 177 -2.35 -13.95 3.91
N ASP A 178 -2.58 -13.84 2.60
CA ASP A 178 -3.29 -12.74 1.96
C ASP A 178 -4.72 -13.12 1.56
N VAL A 179 -5.59 -12.12 1.49
CA VAL A 179 -6.99 -12.26 1.08
C VAL A 179 -7.35 -11.18 0.06
N ILE A 180 -7.97 -11.56 -1.05
CA ILE A 180 -8.70 -10.63 -1.92
C ILE A 180 -10.20 -10.76 -1.60
N ALA A 181 -10.79 -9.66 -1.15
CA ALA A 181 -12.12 -9.66 -0.52
C ALA A 181 -13.29 -9.51 -1.51
N ASP A 182 -13.05 -8.97 -2.71
CA ASP A 182 -14.11 -8.56 -3.64
C ASP A 182 -13.81 -8.85 -5.12
N PHE A 183 -13.04 -9.90 -5.40
CA PHE A 183 -12.67 -10.25 -6.77
C PHE A 183 -13.90 -10.47 -7.66
N GLY A 184 -14.02 -9.68 -8.72
CA GLY A 184 -15.06 -9.75 -9.71
C GLY A 184 -14.58 -10.39 -11.01
N THR A 185 -15.51 -11.03 -11.71
CA THR A 185 -15.35 -11.42 -13.13
C THR A 185 -16.57 -11.01 -13.96
N ASP A 186 -17.37 -10.08 -13.42
CA ASP A 186 -18.58 -9.57 -14.05
C ASP A 186 -18.26 -8.37 -14.97
N THR A 187 -19.18 -8.02 -15.87
CA THR A 187 -18.96 -6.89 -16.79
C THR A 187 -18.80 -5.57 -16.04
N GLY A 188 -17.61 -4.98 -16.10
CA GLY A 188 -17.23 -3.77 -15.36
C GLY A 188 -16.52 -4.03 -14.03
N ASN A 189 -16.15 -5.29 -13.78
CA ASN A 189 -15.27 -5.76 -12.70
C ASN A 189 -14.56 -7.03 -13.18
N ASP A 190 -13.81 -6.94 -14.29
CA ASP A 190 -13.04 -8.07 -14.86
C ASP A 190 -11.64 -8.10 -14.24
N ASP A 191 -11.57 -8.54 -12.98
CA ASP A 191 -10.36 -8.43 -12.19
C ASP A 191 -9.31 -9.47 -12.60
N VAL A 192 -8.05 -9.12 -12.33
CA VAL A 192 -6.87 -9.91 -12.68
C VAL A 192 -5.98 -10.10 -11.46
N ILE A 193 -5.55 -11.34 -11.22
CA ILE A 193 -4.44 -11.65 -10.32
C ILE A 193 -3.17 -11.76 -11.16
N ASP A 194 -2.19 -10.90 -10.90
CA ASP A 194 -0.89 -10.95 -11.56
C ASP A 194 0.15 -11.63 -10.66
N LEU A 195 0.51 -12.86 -11.02
CA LEU A 195 1.52 -13.68 -10.36
C LEU A 195 2.81 -13.77 -11.19
N GLN A 196 3.01 -12.94 -12.21
CA GLN A 196 4.18 -13.08 -13.10
C GLN A 196 5.52 -12.80 -12.40
N ALA A 197 5.50 -12.08 -11.27
CA ALA A 197 6.68 -11.84 -10.44
C ALA A 197 6.89 -12.92 -9.35
N VAL A 198 6.07 -13.97 -9.36
CA VAL A 198 6.16 -15.11 -8.44
C VAL A 198 7.03 -16.19 -9.08
N THR A 199 8.19 -16.46 -8.49
CA THR A 199 9.13 -17.43 -9.03
C THR A 199 8.76 -18.88 -8.71
N GLY A 200 7.96 -19.09 -7.65
CA GLY A 200 7.48 -20.40 -7.23
C GLY A 200 6.43 -21.02 -8.15
N ILE A 201 5.69 -20.19 -8.93
CA ILE A 201 4.59 -20.62 -9.80
C ILE A 201 5.01 -20.42 -11.25
N SER A 202 5.37 -21.50 -11.94
CA SER A 202 6.10 -21.41 -13.21
C SER A 202 5.24 -21.46 -14.48
N SER A 203 3.96 -21.82 -14.36
CA SER A 203 3.03 -21.91 -15.49
C SER A 203 1.58 -22.10 -15.00
N TYR A 204 0.61 -21.93 -15.90
CA TYR A 204 -0.80 -22.27 -15.63
C TYR A 204 -1.02 -23.72 -15.19
N ALA A 205 -0.26 -24.67 -15.73
CA ALA A 205 -0.38 -26.08 -15.34
C ALA A 205 0.17 -26.33 -13.93
N ASP A 206 1.23 -25.61 -13.58
CA ASP A 206 1.84 -25.63 -12.25
C ASP A 206 0.91 -24.99 -11.22
N LEU A 207 0.40 -23.79 -11.52
CA LEU A 207 -0.63 -23.10 -10.74
C LEU A 207 -1.81 -24.02 -10.45
N PHE A 208 -2.37 -24.62 -11.50
CA PHE A 208 -3.54 -25.48 -11.39
C PHE A 208 -3.25 -26.72 -10.56
N LEU A 209 -2.19 -27.49 -10.85
CA LEU A 209 -1.98 -28.81 -10.25
C LEU A 209 -1.31 -28.78 -8.87
N ASN A 210 -0.43 -27.80 -8.62
CA ASN A 210 0.47 -27.81 -7.47
C ASN A 210 0.24 -26.66 -6.50
N HIS A 211 -0.35 -25.55 -6.95
CA HIS A 211 -0.46 -24.32 -6.18
C HIS A 211 -1.91 -23.87 -5.96
N SER A 212 -2.90 -24.73 -6.22
CA SER A 212 -4.29 -24.41 -5.92
C SER A 212 -5.03 -25.61 -5.35
N ASN A 213 -6.10 -25.35 -4.61
CA ASN A 213 -7.04 -26.36 -4.15
C ASN A 213 -8.10 -26.69 -5.23
N TRP A 214 -7.72 -26.83 -6.50
CA TRP A 214 -8.60 -27.02 -7.67
C TRP A 214 -9.67 -28.13 -7.57
N TRP A 215 -9.50 -29.08 -6.65
CA TRP A 215 -10.42 -30.19 -6.41
C TRP A 215 -11.55 -29.85 -5.42
N ASP A 216 -11.43 -28.76 -4.67
CA ASP A 216 -12.38 -28.36 -3.62
C ASP A 216 -13.52 -27.52 -4.21
N ASN A 217 -14.76 -28.01 -4.08
CA ASN A 217 -15.95 -27.33 -4.55
C ASN A 217 -16.76 -26.65 -3.43
N THR A 218 -16.19 -26.58 -2.22
CA THR A 218 -16.85 -26.05 -1.02
C THR A 218 -16.01 -25.06 -0.25
N GLY A 219 -14.70 -25.28 -0.16
CA GLY A 219 -13.77 -24.37 0.47
C GLY A 219 -13.38 -23.22 -0.46
N VAL A 220 -13.01 -22.09 0.16
CA VAL A 220 -12.53 -20.89 -0.52
C VAL A 220 -11.36 -21.24 -1.44
N LEU A 221 -11.34 -20.70 -2.65
CA LEU A 221 -10.21 -20.85 -3.56
C LEU A 221 -8.96 -20.32 -2.87
N THR A 222 -7.96 -21.20 -2.72
CA THR A 222 -6.70 -20.88 -2.10
C THR A 222 -5.58 -21.18 -3.08
N ILE A 223 -4.79 -20.16 -3.41
CA ILE A 223 -3.52 -20.29 -4.13
C ILE A 223 -2.40 -20.34 -3.09
N THR A 224 -1.42 -21.22 -3.26
CA THR A 224 -0.33 -21.40 -2.27
C THR A 224 1.03 -21.36 -2.94
N ASP A 225 2.03 -20.75 -2.30
CA ASP A 225 3.44 -20.89 -2.70
C ASP A 225 4.31 -21.14 -1.46
N GLY A 226 4.76 -22.39 -1.27
CA GLY A 226 5.45 -22.78 -0.04
C GLY A 226 4.56 -22.62 1.20
N THR A 227 4.88 -21.63 2.05
CA THR A 227 4.09 -21.28 3.24
C THR A 227 3.06 -20.19 2.98
N ASN A 228 3.13 -19.54 1.82
CA ASN A 228 2.32 -18.39 1.46
C ASN A 228 0.94 -18.85 1.02
N THR A 229 -0.10 -18.14 1.41
CA THR A 229 -1.48 -18.42 1.03
C THR A 229 -2.16 -17.17 0.50
N LEU A 230 -2.92 -17.31 -0.57
CA LEU A 230 -3.79 -16.27 -1.13
C LEU A 230 -5.19 -16.85 -1.23
N GLN A 231 -6.14 -16.25 -0.50
CA GLN A 231 -7.55 -16.65 -0.54
C GLN A 231 -8.37 -15.67 -1.39
N LEU A 232 -9.26 -16.23 -2.20
CA LEU A 232 -10.16 -15.45 -3.06
C LEU A 232 -11.60 -15.58 -2.56
N ASP A 233 -12.08 -14.57 -1.84
CA ASP A 233 -13.43 -14.60 -1.28
C ASP A 233 -14.49 -14.69 -2.37
N GLY A 234 -15.51 -15.53 -2.15
CA GLY A 234 -16.58 -15.76 -3.11
C GLY A 234 -16.32 -16.84 -4.16
N TYR A 235 -15.07 -17.32 -4.28
CA TYR A 235 -14.71 -18.41 -5.20
C TYR A 235 -14.39 -19.69 -4.42
N VAL A 236 -14.65 -20.83 -5.04
CA VAL A 236 -14.22 -22.14 -4.54
C VAL A 236 -13.07 -22.69 -5.37
N GLY A 237 -12.34 -23.65 -4.82
CA GLY A 237 -11.20 -24.29 -5.49
C GLY A 237 -11.47 -24.67 -6.96
N THR A 238 -12.62 -25.25 -7.28
CA THR A 238 -12.97 -25.65 -8.66
C THR A 238 -13.07 -24.50 -9.66
N ASP A 239 -13.21 -23.25 -9.22
CA ASP A 239 -13.35 -22.09 -10.11
C ASP A 239 -12.03 -21.68 -10.77
N ILE A 240 -10.88 -22.11 -10.22
CA ILE A 240 -9.55 -21.77 -10.75
C ILE A 240 -9.38 -22.14 -12.23
N ALA A 241 -10.02 -23.21 -12.70
CA ALA A 241 -9.98 -23.60 -14.11
C ALA A 241 -10.59 -22.53 -15.02
N ASN A 242 -11.73 -21.95 -14.60
CA ASN A 242 -12.41 -20.92 -15.38
C ASN A 242 -11.63 -19.60 -15.33
N LEU A 243 -11.11 -19.22 -14.16
CA LEU A 243 -10.30 -18.00 -14.00
C LEU A 243 -9.06 -18.02 -14.91
N ILE A 244 -8.36 -19.16 -14.96
CA ILE A 244 -7.23 -19.35 -15.89
C ILE A 244 -7.67 -19.24 -17.35
N LEU A 245 -8.77 -19.91 -17.73
CA LEU A 245 -9.23 -19.94 -19.12
C LEU A 245 -9.75 -18.58 -19.62
N CYS A 246 -10.30 -17.76 -18.72
CA CYS A 246 -10.81 -16.43 -19.02
C CYS A 246 -9.72 -15.35 -18.98
N GLY A 247 -8.53 -15.66 -18.46
CA GLY A 247 -7.40 -14.72 -18.40
C GLY A 247 -7.37 -13.85 -17.14
N ASN A 248 -8.15 -14.20 -16.11
CA ASN A 248 -8.21 -13.49 -14.83
C ASN A 248 -7.02 -13.80 -13.91
N ILE A 249 -6.12 -14.70 -14.33
CA ILE A 249 -4.87 -14.97 -13.62
C ILE A 249 -3.74 -14.95 -14.64
N LEU A 250 -2.65 -14.26 -14.31
CA LEU A 250 -1.42 -14.20 -15.10
C LEU A 250 -0.30 -14.89 -14.35
N VAL A 251 0.42 -15.77 -15.04
CA VAL A 251 1.62 -16.50 -14.58
C VAL A 251 2.64 -16.58 -15.71
#